data_AF-A0AAJ2H9I6-F1
#
_entry.id   AF-A0AAJ2H9I6-F1
#
_cell.length_a   1.000
_cell.length_b   1.000
_cell.length_c   1.000
_cell.angle_alpha   90.00
_cell.angle_beta   90.00
_cell.angle_gamma   90.00
#
_symmetry.space_group_name_H-M   'P 1'
#
loop_
_entity.id
_entity.type
_entity.pdbx_description
1 polymer ?
#
loop_
_entity_poly.entity_id
_entity_poly.type
_entity_poly.pdbx_seq_one_letter_code
_entity_poly.pdbx_strand_id
1 'polypeptide(L)'
;MNTAHTIPVAQHPYVAPVDVLEDQEMRYLHHTLGIARLRAREHWGRRNYFAAGTGNQQEVLGRLEKKGLVQLAYRTTSQAVYQATRKGCEVAGLRGAEIELALSAS
;
A
#
# COMPACT_ATOMS: atom_id res chain seq x y z
N MET A 1 1.58 50.24 -27.49
CA MET A 1 2.47 49.08 -27.70
C MET A 1 2.86 48.58 -26.31
N ASN A 2 2.11 47.63 -25.75
CA ASN A 2 2.43 47.02 -24.46
C ASN A 2 2.65 45.53 -24.69
N THR A 3 3.91 45.10 -24.64
CA THR A 3 4.32 43.70 -24.67
C THR A 3 4.00 43.06 -23.32
N ALA A 4 2.91 42.30 -23.27
CA ALA A 4 2.63 41.41 -22.15
C ALA A 4 3.63 40.23 -22.20
N HIS A 5 4.54 40.17 -21.24
CA HIS A 5 5.37 38.98 -21.02
C HIS A 5 4.50 37.88 -20.42
N THR A 6 4.04 36.96 -21.27
CA THR A 6 3.49 35.68 -20.83
C THR A 6 4.63 34.80 -20.32
N ILE A 7 4.73 34.66 -18.99
CA ILE A 7 5.59 33.66 -18.37
C ILE A 7 4.95 32.29 -18.65
N PRO A 8 5.64 31.32 -19.27
CA PRO A 8 5.12 29.98 -19.40
C PRO A 8 5.10 29.34 -17.99
N VAL A 9 3.89 29.14 -17.45
CA VAL A 9 3.69 28.30 -16.27
C VAL A 9 4.18 26.91 -16.63
N ALA A 10 5.29 26.51 -16.01
CA ALA A 10 5.82 25.17 -16.09
C ALA A 10 4.69 24.18 -15.77
N GLN A 11 4.49 23.24 -16.69
CA GLN A 11 3.59 22.10 -16.50
C GLN A 11 4.07 21.34 -15.26
N HIS A 12 3.41 21.59 -14.13
CA HIS A 12 3.54 20.75 -12.95
C HIS A 12 3.17 19.33 -13.38
N PRO A 13 4.01 18.30 -13.10
CA PRO A 13 3.59 16.93 -13.31
C PRO A 13 2.32 16.72 -12.49
N TYR A 14 1.29 16.16 -13.12
CA TYR A 14 0.08 15.71 -12.45
C TYR A 14 0.48 14.79 -11.29
N VAL A 15 0.54 15.36 -10.08
CA VAL A 15 0.66 14.60 -8.85
C VAL A 15 -0.76 14.16 -8.57
N ALA A 16 -1.06 12.90 -8.90
CA ALA A 16 -2.33 12.29 -8.49
C ALA A 16 -2.50 12.57 -6.99
N PRO A 17 -3.68 13.04 -6.53
CA PRO A 17 -3.90 13.22 -5.11
C PRO A 17 -3.56 11.90 -4.42
N VAL A 18 -2.85 11.96 -3.29
CA VAL A 18 -2.56 10.81 -2.45
C VAL A 18 -3.89 10.08 -2.26
N ASP A 19 -4.09 8.96 -2.95
CA ASP A 19 -5.38 8.26 -2.97
C ASP A 19 -5.78 8.04 -1.52
N VAL A 20 -6.84 8.72 -1.08
CA VAL A 20 -7.38 8.54 0.27
C VAL A 20 -7.74 7.07 0.37
N LEU A 21 -7.00 6.31 1.17
CA LEU A 21 -7.34 4.93 1.41
C LEU A 21 -8.68 4.88 2.14
N GLU A 22 -9.58 4.03 1.67
CA GLU A 22 -10.79 3.70 2.42
C GLU A 22 -10.37 3.02 3.74
N ASP A 23 -11.14 3.21 4.81
CA ASP A 23 -10.86 2.59 6.11
C ASP A 23 -10.74 1.05 6.01
N GLN A 24 -11.41 0.46 5.02
CA GLN A 24 -11.31 -0.98 4.76
C GLN A 24 -9.96 -1.35 4.12
N GLU A 25 -9.46 -0.56 3.17
CA GLU A 25 -8.15 -0.74 2.53
C GLU A 25 -7.03 -0.63 3.56
N MET A 26 -7.06 0.39 4.42
CA MET A 26 -6.08 0.58 5.49
C MET A 26 -6.11 -0.59 6.50
N ARG A 27 -7.30 -1.09 6.85
CA ARG A 27 -7.44 -2.26 7.73
C ARG A 27 -6.81 -3.52 7.14
N TYR A 28 -6.99 -3.78 5.84
CA TYR A 28 -6.35 -4.92 5.18
C TYR A 28 -4.84 -4.74 5.07
N LEU A 29 -4.36 -3.54 4.75
CA LEU A 29 -2.93 -3.24 4.70
C LEU A 29 -2.26 -3.41 6.06
N HIS A 30 -2.87 -2.92 7.14
CA HIS A 30 -2.43 -3.18 8.51
C HIS A 30 -2.43 -4.68 8.84
N HIS A 31 -3.46 -5.42 8.42
CA HIS A 31 -3.53 -6.85 8.63
C HIS A 31 -2.38 -7.58 7.93
N THR A 32 -2.10 -7.27 6.65
CA THR A 32 -0.97 -7.83 5.89
C THR A 32 0.35 -7.67 6.64
N LEU A 33 0.53 -6.54 7.32
CA LEU A 33 1.76 -6.16 8.03
C LEU A 33 1.75 -6.53 9.53
N GLY A 34 0.66 -7.12 10.03
CA GLY A 34 0.53 -7.46 11.46
C GLY A 34 0.43 -6.27 12.39
N ILE A 35 0.03 -5.11 11.87
CA ILE A 35 -0.16 -3.87 12.61
C ILE A 35 -1.51 -3.93 13.33
N ALA A 36 -1.47 -3.88 14.66
CA ALA A 36 -2.67 -3.81 15.49
C ALA A 36 -2.39 -3.02 16.77
N ARG A 37 -3.42 -2.33 17.29
CA ARG A 37 -3.31 -1.49 18.49
C ARG A 37 -2.84 -2.25 19.74
N LEU A 38 -3.15 -3.55 19.83
CA LEU A 38 -2.77 -4.43 20.94
C LEU A 38 -1.47 -5.21 20.71
N ARG A 39 -0.82 -5.05 19.55
CA ARG A 39 0.48 -5.67 19.24
C ARG A 39 1.59 -4.67 19.50
N ALA A 40 2.60 -5.09 20.26
CA ALA A 40 3.82 -4.31 20.42
C ALA A 40 4.43 -3.99 19.04
N ARG A 41 4.93 -2.76 18.88
CA ARG A 41 5.45 -2.23 17.62
C ARG A 41 6.57 -3.09 17.04
N GLU A 42 7.36 -3.73 17.90
CA GLU A 42 8.41 -4.69 17.51
C GLU A 42 7.89 -5.90 16.69
N HIS A 43 6.58 -6.16 16.69
CA HIS A 43 5.95 -7.22 15.91
C HIS A 43 5.39 -6.74 14.57
N TRP A 44 5.35 -5.43 14.34
CA TRP A 44 4.87 -4.88 13.08
C TRP A 44 5.90 -5.20 12.00
N GLY A 45 5.43 -5.61 10.81
CA GLY A 45 6.30 -6.04 9.73
C GLY A 45 6.94 -7.43 9.93
N ARG A 46 6.72 -8.15 11.04
CA ARG A 46 7.19 -9.56 11.18
C ARG A 46 6.49 -10.54 10.23
N ARG A 47 5.47 -10.08 9.52
CA ARG A 47 4.79 -10.78 8.43
C ARG A 47 4.54 -9.79 7.31
N ASN A 48 4.57 -10.28 6.08
CA ASN A 48 4.23 -9.49 4.91
C ASN A 48 3.42 -10.31 3.91
N TYR A 49 2.38 -10.99 4.38
CA TYR A 49 1.49 -11.73 3.49
C TYR A 49 0.04 -11.70 3.99
N PHE A 50 -0.89 -11.67 3.04
CA PHE A 50 -2.32 -11.81 3.28
C PHE A 50 -2.89 -12.84 2.30
N ALA A 51 -3.39 -13.95 2.84
CA ALA A 51 -4.13 -14.94 2.08
C ALA A 51 -5.62 -14.54 2.02
N ALA A 52 -6.04 -13.97 0.89
CA ALA A 52 -7.43 -13.66 0.63
C ALA A 52 -8.17 -14.88 0.09
N GLY A 53 -9.30 -15.18 0.72
CA GLY A 53 -10.33 -16.06 0.16
C GLY A 53 -11.05 -15.40 -1.01
N THR A 54 -12.31 -15.76 -1.28
CA THR A 54 -13.08 -15.15 -2.38
C THR A 54 -13.89 -13.93 -1.92
N GLY A 55 -14.46 -13.20 -2.89
CA GLY A 55 -15.37 -12.07 -2.62
C GLY A 55 -14.64 -10.78 -2.25
N ASN A 56 -15.19 -10.04 -1.28
CA ASN A 56 -14.78 -8.67 -0.94
C ASN A 56 -13.28 -8.54 -0.62
N GLN A 57 -12.65 -9.57 -0.04
CA GLN A 57 -11.22 -9.55 0.27
C GLN A 57 -10.34 -9.41 -0.98
N GLN A 58 -10.65 -10.13 -2.07
CA GLN A 58 -9.89 -10.02 -3.32
C GLN A 58 -10.13 -8.69 -4.01
N GLU A 59 -11.34 -8.15 -3.92
CA GLU A 59 -11.66 -6.87 -4.53
C GLU A 59 -10.88 -5.72 -3.86
N VAL A 60 -10.83 -5.70 -2.52
CA VAL A 60 -10.08 -4.68 -1.79
C VAL A 60 -8.57 -4.80 -2.01
N LEU A 61 -8.03 -6.02 -2.02
CA LEU A 61 -6.61 -6.23 -2.32
C LEU A 61 -6.26 -5.94 -3.78
N GLY A 62 -7.17 -6.20 -4.71
CA GLY A 62 -7.01 -5.79 -6.11
C GLY A 62 -6.99 -4.27 -6.28
N ARG A 63 -7.75 -3.52 -5.47
CA ARG A 63 -7.65 -2.05 -5.42
C ARG A 63 -6.31 -1.59 -4.86
N LEU A 64 -5.85 -2.20 -3.76
CA LEU A 64 -4.52 -1.93 -3.19
C LEU A 64 -3.38 -2.28 -4.16
N GLU A 65 -3.52 -3.34 -4.94
CA GLU A 65 -2.57 -3.74 -5.97
C GLU A 65 -2.51 -2.71 -7.10
N LYS A 66 -3.66 -2.25 -7.60
CA LYS A 66 -3.73 -1.16 -8.60
C LYS A 66 -3.09 0.14 -8.10
N LYS A 67 -3.14 0.41 -6.79
CA LYS A 67 -2.47 1.55 -6.14
C LYS A 67 -0.96 1.33 -5.91
N GLY A 68 -0.45 0.13 -6.20
CA GLY A 68 0.94 -0.27 -6.00
C GLY A 68 1.35 -0.46 -4.54
N LEU A 69 0.37 -0.66 -3.64
CA LEU A 69 0.61 -0.81 -2.20
C LEU A 69 0.80 -2.27 -1.79
N VAL A 70 0.22 -3.19 -2.56
CA VAL A 70 0.48 -4.64 -2.44
C VAL A 70 0.81 -5.20 -3.82
N GLN A 71 1.37 -6.39 -3.85
CA GLN A 71 1.60 -7.18 -5.07
C GLN A 71 1.06 -8.59 -4.85
N LEU A 72 0.46 -9.17 -5.89
CA LEU A 72 0.10 -10.59 -5.88
C LEU A 72 1.36 -11.45 -5.94
N ALA A 73 1.59 -12.24 -4.89
CA ALA A 73 2.72 -13.17 -4.81
C ALA A 73 2.36 -14.55 -5.36
N TYR A 74 1.15 -15.03 -5.06
CA TYR A 74 0.68 -16.35 -5.48
C TYR A 74 -0.84 -16.40 -5.61
N ARG A 75 -1.39 -17.17 -6.56
CA ARG A 75 -2.83 -17.34 -6.74
C ARG A 75 -3.19 -18.79 -7.05
N THR A 76 -4.18 -19.32 -6.35
CA THR A 76 -4.88 -20.58 -6.64
C THR A 76 -6.29 -20.31 -7.14
N THR A 77 -7.02 -21.37 -7.46
CA THR A 77 -8.45 -21.31 -7.81
C THR A 77 -9.33 -20.75 -6.70
N SER A 78 -8.90 -20.83 -5.43
CA SER A 78 -9.70 -20.43 -4.26
C SER A 78 -9.07 -19.31 -3.42
N GLN A 79 -7.79 -19.00 -3.64
CA GLN A 79 -7.03 -18.10 -2.76
C GLN A 79 -6.06 -17.22 -3.54
N ALA A 80 -5.88 -15.98 -3.11
CA ALA A 80 -4.86 -15.07 -3.61
C ALA A 80 -4.00 -14.56 -2.44
N VAL A 81 -2.69 -14.72 -2.54
CA VAL A 81 -1.72 -14.27 -1.54
C VAL A 81 -1.08 -12.98 -2.01
N TYR A 82 -1.26 -11.92 -1.23
CA TYR A 82 -0.69 -10.61 -1.50
C TYR A 82 0.38 -10.27 -0.47
N GLN A 83 1.43 -9.57 -0.91
CA GLN A 83 2.49 -9.02 -0.06
C GLN A 83 2.47 -7.50 -0.18
N ALA A 84 2.72 -6.77 0.91
CA ALA A 84 2.85 -5.32 0.83
C ALA A 84 4.16 -4.94 0.13
N THR A 85 4.10 -3.92 -0.71
CA THR A 85 5.29 -3.31 -1.32
C THR A 85 5.95 -2.37 -0.32
N ARG A 86 7.15 -1.85 -0.65
CA ARG A 86 7.79 -0.77 0.14
C ARG A 86 6.83 0.42 0.34
N LYS A 87 6.16 0.86 -0.73
CA LYS A 87 5.18 1.94 -0.70
C LYS A 87 4.00 1.60 0.23
N GLY A 88 3.51 0.36 0.20
CA GLY A 88 2.48 -0.12 1.13
C GLY A 88 2.90 -0.05 2.59
N CYS A 89 4.15 -0.45 2.89
CA CYS A 89 4.70 -0.38 4.24
C CYS A 89 4.78 1.06 4.76
N GLU A 90 5.22 1.99 3.92
CA GLU A 90 5.31 3.43 4.25
C GLU A 90 3.93 4.03 4.53
N VAL A 91 2.95 3.72 3.68
CA VAL A 91 1.56 4.18 3.85
C VAL A 91 0.93 3.61 5.12
N ALA A 92 1.28 2.38 5.50
CA ALA A 92 0.88 1.75 6.75
C ALA A 92 1.59 2.30 8.00
N GLY A 93 2.55 3.22 7.83
CA GLY A 93 3.27 3.86 8.93
C GLY A 93 4.50 3.11 9.44
N LEU A 94 4.96 2.06 8.73
CA LEU A 94 6.26 1.43 8.99
C LEU A 94 7.39 2.36 8.55
N ARG A 95 8.55 2.26 9.22
CA ARG A 95 9.73 3.07 8.92
C ARG A 95 11.02 2.27 9.01
N GLY A 96 11.96 2.57 8.11
CA GLY A 96 13.34 2.07 8.16
C GLY A 96 13.42 0.56 8.37
N ALA A 97 13.95 0.14 9.51
CA ALA A 97 14.12 -1.28 9.86
C ALA A 97 12.80 -2.09 9.85
N GLU A 98 11.65 -1.47 10.12
CA GLU A 98 10.35 -2.15 10.08
C GLU A 98 9.94 -2.52 8.63
N ILE A 99 10.32 -1.67 7.67
CA ILE A 99 10.09 -1.93 6.24
C ILE A 99 11.02 -3.05 5.78
N GLU A 100 12.31 -3.00 6.13
CA GLU A 100 13.25 -4.06 5.74
C GLU A 100 12.85 -5.41 6.33
N LEU A 101 12.38 -5.41 7.58
CA LEU A 101 11.84 -6.60 8.24
C LEU A 101 10.62 -7.15 7.47
N ALA A 102 9.66 -6.29 7.12
CA ALA A 102 8.49 -6.67 6.32
C ALA A 102 8.88 -7.25 4.96
N LEU A 103 9.75 -6.59 4.22
CA LEU A 103 10.15 -7.04 2.89
C LEU A 103 10.93 -8.36 2.94
N SER A 104 11.71 -8.60 4.01
CA SER A 104 12.39 -9.89 4.24
C SER A 104 11.48 -11.04 4.70
N ALA A 105 10.27 -10.74 5.17
CA ALA A 105 9.29 -11.70 5.66
C ALA A 105 8.29 -12.18 4.58
N SER A 106 8.61 -11.90 3.32
CA SER A 106 7.74 -12.09 2.14
C SER A 106 7.88 -13.48 1.53
#